data_AF-A0A662DAK1-F1
#
_entry.id   AF-A0A662DAK1-F1
#
_cell.length_a   1.000
_cell.length_b   1.000
_cell.length_c   1.000
_cell.angle_alpha   90.00
_cell.angle_beta   90.00
_cell.angle_gamma   90.00
#
_symmetry.space_group_name_H-M   'P 1'
#
loop_
_entity.id
_entity.type
_entity.pdbx_description
1 polymer ?
#
loop_
_entity_poly.entity_id
_entity_poly.type
_entity_poly.pdbx_seq_one_letter_code
_entity_poly.pdbx_strand_id
1 'polypeptide(L)'
;MTNEITKSQDALPIDIESEMQDSFLEYAMSVIVSRALPDVRDGLKPVHRRVLYSMWDSGIRPGTPYRKASRVVGDVVGWFHPHAPEAVYDSMVRLAQDFALRHPLVDPQGNFGTVDDPPAAMRYVEARLAKLSAHMLDGIDEDTVDFKENYSGERSEPTVLPSRFPNLLVNGSTGIAVGMATNMAPHNLGEVIEAVLYALDNSDATPTDLMEFVKGPDFPTGAFIVGNMGIRDALMTGRGSIKMRAVTDVVEIRKGRTAIVVSEIPYQVSRDRITAKIAEIVNTRKVTGIADVRDETDRLGTRIVIELKRDGNPQVVLNQLYKHTRLEENFAVNNVALVDGVPRTLNLAQLVHHYIEHQLEVIERRSRFRLAKAEARAHILRGLLVALDNIDEVVAIIRASENVDAARSALMEAFELSEIQASHILDMPLRRLTALETNKLRDELEELQSTITYLESL
;
A
#
# COMPACT_ATOMS: atom_id res chain seq x y z
N MET A 1 10.52 9.39 62.57
CA MET A 1 11.21 9.87 61.36
C MET A 1 10.17 10.00 60.28
N THR A 2 9.58 11.19 60.19
CA THR A 2 8.62 11.59 59.16
C THR A 2 9.40 11.84 57.88
N ASN A 3 9.05 11.12 56.81
CA ASN A 3 9.56 11.37 55.46
C ASN A 3 9.05 12.73 54.97
N GLU A 4 9.85 13.78 55.17
CA GLU A 4 9.72 15.00 54.38
C GLU A 4 10.24 14.69 52.97
N ILE A 5 9.31 14.41 52.08
CA ILE A 5 9.54 14.53 50.64
C ILE A 5 9.79 16.02 50.41
N THR A 6 11.04 16.39 50.16
CA THR A 6 11.45 17.70 49.66
C THR A 6 10.65 17.98 48.39
N LYS A 7 9.62 18.83 48.50
CA LYS A 7 8.94 19.40 47.33
C LYS A 7 9.98 20.21 46.57
N SER A 8 10.32 19.74 45.37
CA SER A 8 10.98 20.54 44.34
C SER A 8 10.30 21.91 44.27
N GLN A 9 11.06 22.98 44.51
CA GLN A 9 10.53 24.35 44.61
C GLN A 9 10.12 24.96 43.26
N ASP A 10 10.29 24.24 42.14
CA ASP A 10 10.01 24.72 40.78
C ASP A 10 8.89 23.94 40.06
N ALA A 11 8.06 23.18 40.78
CA ALA A 11 6.92 22.48 40.16
C ALA A 11 5.72 23.42 40.02
N LEU A 12 5.42 23.84 38.79
CA LEU A 12 4.16 24.53 38.48
C LEU A 12 3.00 23.58 38.81
N PRO A 13 1.97 24.03 39.58
CA PRO A 13 0.79 23.23 39.82
C PRO A 13 0.04 23.04 38.48
N ILE A 14 -0.20 21.78 38.12
CA ILE A 14 -0.97 21.40 36.93
C ILE A 14 -2.34 20.90 37.39
N ASP A 15 -3.40 21.39 36.76
CA ASP A 15 -4.75 20.90 37.01
C ASP A 15 -4.92 19.50 36.41
N ILE A 16 -5.41 18.55 37.21
CA ILE A 16 -5.51 17.15 36.81
C ILE A 16 -6.51 16.94 35.65
N GLU A 17 -7.59 17.73 35.60
CA GLU A 17 -8.59 17.60 34.54
C GLU A 17 -8.02 18.10 33.22
N SER A 18 -7.35 19.25 33.23
CA SER A 18 -6.63 19.78 32.06
C SER A 18 -5.55 18.81 31.58
N GLU A 19 -4.69 18.33 32.47
CA GLU A 19 -3.59 17.42 32.10
C GLU A 19 -4.11 16.11 31.50
N MET A 20 -5.14 15.53 32.11
CA MET A 20 -5.76 14.31 31.60
C MET A 20 -6.41 14.54 30.23
N GLN A 21 -7.06 15.68 30.02
CA GLN A 21 -7.68 16.01 28.74
C GLN A 21 -6.62 16.20 27.64
N ASP A 22 -5.58 16.97 27.92
CA ASP A 22 -4.53 17.31 26.96
C ASP A 22 -3.71 16.06 26.59
N SER A 23 -3.19 15.33 27.60
CA SER A 23 -2.43 14.09 27.38
C SER A 23 -3.26 13.03 26.66
N PHE A 24 -4.55 12.88 26.99
CA PHE A 24 -5.42 11.92 26.31
C PHE A 24 -5.71 12.33 24.87
N LEU A 25 -5.95 13.62 24.61
CA LEU A 25 -6.25 14.12 23.27
C LEU A 25 -5.03 14.01 22.35
N GLU A 26 -3.83 14.35 22.82
CA GLU A 26 -2.58 14.17 22.07
C GLU A 26 -2.35 12.70 21.70
N TYR A 27 -2.51 11.80 22.67
CA TYR A 27 -2.41 10.35 22.43
C TYR A 27 -3.47 9.87 21.43
N ALA A 28 -4.72 10.27 21.62
CA ALA A 28 -5.83 9.87 20.75
C ALA A 28 -5.60 10.32 19.31
N MET A 29 -5.23 11.58 19.10
CA MET A 29 -4.93 12.14 17.78
C MET A 29 -3.74 11.44 17.12
N SER A 30 -2.66 11.19 17.86
CA SER A 30 -1.50 10.44 17.38
C SER A 30 -1.87 9.03 16.91
N VAL A 31 -2.69 8.31 17.69
CA VAL A 31 -3.14 6.96 17.33
C VAL A 31 -4.07 6.96 16.12
N ILE A 32 -5.01 7.91 16.05
CA ILE A 32 -5.98 8.02 14.95
C ILE A 32 -5.27 8.33 13.63
N VAL A 33 -4.48 9.40 13.60
CA VAL A 33 -3.91 9.96 12.35
C VAL A 33 -2.63 9.25 11.95
N SER A 34 -1.78 8.87 12.91
CA SER A 34 -0.41 8.42 12.64
C SER A 34 -0.15 6.95 12.93
N ARG A 35 -1.19 6.14 13.20
CA ARG A 35 -1.00 4.71 13.51
C ARG A 35 -2.08 3.77 12.99
N ALA A 36 -3.31 3.94 13.44
CA ALA A 36 -4.31 2.88 13.39
C ALA A 36 -5.15 2.86 12.11
N LEU A 37 -5.39 4.01 11.49
CA LEU A 37 -6.25 4.15 10.32
C LEU A 37 -5.43 4.31 9.02
N PRO A 38 -5.92 3.79 7.89
CA PRO A 38 -5.30 4.03 6.59
C PRO A 38 -5.62 5.44 6.07
N ASP A 39 -4.72 5.99 5.24
CA ASP A 39 -5.05 7.13 4.37
C ASP A 39 -5.99 6.65 3.25
N VAL A 40 -7.01 7.45 2.91
CA VAL A 40 -7.99 7.07 1.88
C VAL A 40 -7.36 6.89 0.49
N ARG A 41 -6.28 7.61 0.20
CA ARG A 41 -5.69 7.73 -1.13
C ARG A 41 -4.86 6.52 -1.53
N ASP A 42 -3.99 6.05 -0.63
CA ASP A 42 -3.12 4.88 -0.87
C ASP A 42 -3.51 3.64 -0.06
N GLY A 43 -4.44 3.76 0.88
CA GLY A 43 -4.90 2.67 1.73
C GLY A 43 -3.89 2.19 2.77
N LEU A 44 -2.80 2.91 2.98
CA LEU A 44 -1.72 2.50 3.88
C LEU A 44 -1.78 3.23 5.21
N LYS A 45 -1.39 2.49 6.25
CA LYS A 45 -1.01 3.05 7.54
C LYS A 45 0.46 3.51 7.47
N PRO A 46 0.91 4.41 8.35
CA PRO A 46 2.27 4.91 8.30
C PRO A 46 3.36 3.83 8.34
N VAL A 47 3.19 2.78 9.15
CA VAL A 47 4.17 1.67 9.18
C VAL A 47 4.25 0.92 7.85
N HIS A 48 3.12 0.66 7.19
CA HIS A 48 3.10 -0.02 5.89
C HIS A 48 3.77 0.84 4.81
N ARG A 49 3.44 2.14 4.79
CA ARG A 49 4.02 3.11 3.85
C ARG A 49 5.53 3.19 3.98
N ARG A 50 6.04 3.30 5.21
CA ARG A 50 7.47 3.35 5.52
C ARG A 50 8.20 2.08 5.15
N VAL A 51 7.59 0.90 5.35
CA VAL A 51 8.15 -0.37 4.88
C VAL A 51 8.33 -0.37 3.36
N LEU A 52 7.28 -0.04 2.60
CA LEU A 52 7.35 -0.05 1.14
C LEU A 52 8.33 0.99 0.60
N TYR A 53 8.30 2.21 1.15
CA TYR A 53 9.20 3.29 0.74
C TYR A 53 10.67 2.97 1.07
N SER A 54 10.96 2.50 2.29
CA SER A 54 12.33 2.12 2.68
C SER A 54 12.87 1.00 1.80
N MET A 55 12.05 0.00 1.45
CA MET A 55 12.45 -1.05 0.52
C MET A 55 12.74 -0.50 -0.89
N TRP A 56 11.95 0.47 -1.37
CA TRP A 56 12.16 1.12 -2.67
C TRP A 56 13.45 1.94 -2.72
N ASP A 57 13.67 2.78 -1.70
CA ASP A 57 14.83 3.65 -1.55
C ASP A 57 16.13 2.83 -1.41
N SER A 58 16.10 1.75 -0.63
CA SER A 58 17.21 0.79 -0.50
C SER A 58 17.40 -0.13 -1.73
N GLY A 59 16.64 0.07 -2.82
CA GLY A 59 16.77 -0.69 -4.06
C GLY A 59 16.27 -2.15 -4.00
N ILE A 60 15.46 -2.49 -3.01
CA ILE A 60 14.90 -3.83 -2.78
C ILE A 60 13.61 -4.00 -3.61
N ARG A 61 13.77 -3.96 -4.93
CA ARG A 61 12.70 -3.88 -5.93
C ARG A 61 12.26 -5.27 -6.41
N PRO A 62 11.12 -5.37 -7.12
CA PRO A 62 10.75 -6.62 -7.76
C PRO A 62 11.84 -7.08 -8.74
N GLY A 63 12.16 -8.37 -8.71
CA GLY A 63 13.21 -8.96 -9.58
C GLY A 63 14.64 -8.81 -9.06
N THR A 64 14.90 -7.96 -8.05
CA THR A 64 16.22 -7.95 -7.38
C THR A 64 16.36 -9.17 -6.45
N PRO A 65 17.59 -9.57 -6.06
CA PRO A 65 17.76 -10.61 -5.05
C PRO A 65 17.08 -10.23 -3.73
N TYR A 66 16.54 -11.22 -3.03
CA TYR A 66 15.95 -11.03 -1.71
C TYR A 66 16.98 -10.46 -0.72
N ARG A 67 16.49 -9.76 0.31
CA ARG A 67 17.30 -9.19 1.39
C ARG A 67 16.78 -9.68 2.73
N LYS A 68 17.69 -9.90 3.68
CA LYS A 68 17.33 -10.29 5.05
C LYS A 68 16.28 -9.34 5.63
N ALA A 69 15.21 -9.91 6.20
CA ALA A 69 14.15 -9.13 6.83
C ALA A 69 14.70 -8.22 7.94
N SER A 70 15.71 -8.66 8.70
CA SER A 70 16.39 -7.83 9.70
C SER A 70 17.03 -6.56 9.13
N ARG A 71 17.50 -6.60 7.88
CA ARG A 71 18.04 -5.41 7.19
C ARG A 71 16.92 -4.44 6.85
N VAL A 72 15.83 -4.94 6.25
CA VAL A 72 14.66 -4.10 5.92
C VAL A 72 14.10 -3.44 7.16
N VAL A 73 13.89 -4.21 8.22
CA VAL A 73 13.39 -3.70 9.51
C VAL A 73 14.35 -2.67 10.11
N GLY A 74 15.67 -2.95 10.07
CA GLY A 74 16.68 -2.01 10.56
C GLY A 74 16.66 -0.67 9.82
N ASP A 75 16.57 -0.69 8.49
CA ASP A 75 16.49 0.53 7.67
C ASP A 75 15.20 1.32 7.98
N VAL A 76 14.06 0.63 8.09
CA VAL A 76 12.78 1.28 8.43
C VAL A 76 12.81 1.92 9.82
N VAL A 77 13.30 1.22 10.84
CA VAL A 77 13.38 1.75 12.20
C VAL A 77 14.38 2.90 12.27
N GLY A 78 15.55 2.73 11.68
CA GLY A 78 16.65 3.69 11.75
C GLY A 78 16.39 4.99 11.00
N TRP A 79 15.56 4.98 9.96
CA TRP A 79 15.28 6.17 9.15
C TRP A 79 13.88 6.72 9.28
N PHE A 80 12.85 5.90 9.52
CA PHE A 80 11.47 6.34 9.31
C PHE A 80 10.51 6.03 10.46
N HIS A 81 10.67 4.91 11.17
CA HIS A 81 9.68 4.41 12.13
C HIS A 81 10.26 4.24 13.54
N PRO A 82 10.16 5.25 14.43
CA PRO A 82 10.78 5.25 15.76
C PRO A 82 9.98 4.42 16.78
N HIS A 83 9.72 3.16 16.44
CA HIS A 83 9.00 2.19 17.25
C HIS A 83 9.73 0.83 17.24
N ALA A 84 9.23 -0.12 18.03
CA ALA A 84 9.82 -1.43 18.19
C ALA A 84 10.05 -2.14 16.83
N PRO A 85 11.26 -2.69 16.58
CA PRO A 85 11.55 -3.46 15.37
C PRO A 85 10.55 -4.59 15.12
N GLU A 86 10.05 -5.22 16.18
CA GLU A 86 9.06 -6.28 16.11
C GLU A 86 7.75 -5.82 15.46
N ALA A 87 7.28 -4.60 15.77
CA ALA A 87 6.06 -4.06 15.17
C ALA A 87 6.21 -3.79 13.66
N VAL A 88 7.41 -3.36 13.24
CA VAL A 88 7.76 -3.19 11.82
C VAL A 88 7.85 -4.55 11.13
N TYR A 89 8.48 -5.53 11.78
CA TYR A 89 8.61 -6.88 11.26
C TYR A 89 7.23 -7.53 11.06
N ASP A 90 6.36 -7.50 12.06
CA ASP A 90 5.00 -8.05 11.99
C ASP A 90 4.18 -7.37 10.88
N SER A 91 4.35 -6.04 10.73
CA SER A 91 3.72 -5.28 9.64
C SER A 91 4.21 -5.74 8.28
N MET A 92 5.53 -5.90 8.09
CA MET A 92 6.11 -6.41 6.85
C MET A 92 5.70 -7.85 6.56
N VAL A 93 5.65 -8.71 7.57
CA VAL A 93 5.17 -10.09 7.44
C VAL A 93 3.74 -10.10 6.94
N ARG A 94 2.86 -9.29 7.56
CA ARG A 94 1.46 -9.19 7.13
C ARG A 94 1.34 -8.73 5.69
N LEU A 95 2.15 -7.76 5.24
CA LEU A 95 2.19 -7.32 3.84
C LEU A 95 2.60 -8.43 2.84
N ALA A 96 3.18 -9.54 3.33
CA ALA A 96 3.63 -10.67 2.51
C ALA A 96 2.67 -11.88 2.53
N GLN A 97 1.74 -11.93 3.48
CA GLN A 97 0.85 -13.08 3.68
C GLN A 97 -0.33 -13.03 2.71
N ASP A 98 -0.40 -14.04 1.82
CA ASP A 98 -1.44 -14.18 0.79
C ASP A 98 -2.82 -14.55 1.35
N PHE A 99 -2.90 -15.10 2.56
CA PHE A 99 -4.16 -15.30 3.29
C PHE A 99 -4.62 -14.05 4.07
N ALA A 100 -3.78 -13.02 4.17
CA ALA A 100 -4.08 -11.77 4.89
C ALA A 100 -4.33 -10.59 3.95
N LEU A 101 -3.60 -10.49 2.84
CA LEU A 101 -3.82 -9.49 1.79
C LEU A 101 -4.28 -10.19 0.51
N ARG A 102 -5.29 -9.62 -0.14
CA ARG A 102 -5.78 -10.12 -1.43
C ARG A 102 -4.71 -10.06 -2.52
N HIS A 103 -3.86 -9.03 -2.46
CA HIS A 103 -2.67 -8.86 -3.27
C HIS A 103 -1.49 -8.43 -2.38
N PRO A 104 -0.62 -9.37 -1.97
CA PRO A 104 0.55 -9.08 -1.17
C PRO A 104 1.44 -7.99 -1.77
N LEU A 105 1.96 -7.10 -0.91
CA LEU A 105 2.83 -6.00 -1.28
C LEU A 105 4.32 -6.30 -0.98
N VAL A 106 4.60 -7.40 -0.30
CA VAL A 106 5.94 -7.91 -0.05
C VAL A 106 6.01 -9.34 -0.59
N ASP A 107 7.11 -9.66 -1.28
CA ASP A 107 7.43 -11.00 -1.79
C ASP A 107 8.34 -11.69 -0.75
N PRO A 108 7.84 -12.75 -0.07
CA PRO A 108 8.57 -13.43 0.99
C PRO A 108 9.48 -14.56 0.49
N GLN A 109 10.60 -14.77 1.18
CA GLN A 109 11.42 -15.99 1.09
C GLN A 109 11.66 -16.56 2.49
N GLY A 110 11.22 -17.80 2.71
CA GLY A 110 11.27 -18.48 4.01
C GLY A 110 9.90 -18.61 4.66
N ASN A 111 9.85 -18.93 5.95
CA ASN A 111 8.60 -19.11 6.68
C ASN A 111 8.05 -17.76 7.18
N PHE A 112 7.08 -17.19 6.47
CA PHE A 112 6.33 -15.98 6.85
C PHE A 112 5.03 -16.27 7.63
N GLY A 113 4.93 -17.48 8.18
CA GLY A 113 3.77 -17.92 8.95
C GLY A 113 2.70 -18.55 8.06
N THR A 114 1.74 -19.17 8.72
CA THR A 114 0.52 -19.70 8.10
C THR A 114 -0.67 -19.00 8.76
N VAL A 115 -1.89 -19.40 8.41
CA VAL A 115 -3.11 -18.93 9.10
C VAL A 115 -3.05 -19.21 10.61
N ASP A 116 -2.36 -20.27 11.03
CA ASP A 116 -2.32 -20.72 12.43
C ASP A 116 -0.93 -20.52 13.08
N ASP A 117 0.14 -20.60 12.30
CA ASP A 117 1.52 -20.56 12.81
C ASP A 117 2.19 -19.19 12.65
N PRO A 118 2.96 -18.74 13.65
CA PRO A 118 3.71 -17.50 13.55
C PRO A 118 4.84 -17.58 12.50
N PRO A 119 5.29 -16.44 11.96
CA PRO A 119 6.47 -16.39 11.10
C PRO A 119 7.73 -16.81 11.85
N ALA A 120 8.75 -17.28 11.12
CA ALA A 120 10.09 -17.40 11.67
C ALA A 120 10.64 -16.02 12.08
N ALA A 121 11.69 -15.98 12.90
CA ALA A 121 12.31 -14.70 13.27
C ALA A 121 12.95 -13.98 12.06
N MET A 122 12.98 -12.65 12.08
CA MET A 122 13.49 -11.79 10.98
C MET A 122 14.93 -12.07 10.51
N ARG A 123 15.72 -12.79 11.32
CA ARG A 123 17.08 -13.24 10.95
C ARG A 123 17.11 -14.37 9.93
N TYR A 124 16.02 -15.14 9.83
CA TYR A 124 15.95 -16.34 8.99
C TYR A 124 15.32 -16.09 7.63
N VAL A 125 14.40 -15.14 7.56
CA VAL A 125 13.61 -14.88 6.37
C VAL A 125 14.15 -13.70 5.57
N GLU A 126 13.80 -13.66 4.30
CA GLU A 126 14.19 -12.61 3.37
C GLU A 126 12.97 -12.06 2.65
N ALA A 127 13.03 -10.82 2.21
CA ALA A 127 11.94 -10.11 1.58
C ALA A 127 12.44 -9.24 0.43
N ARG A 128 11.53 -8.95 -0.50
CA ARG A 128 11.63 -7.84 -1.46
C ARG A 128 10.25 -7.29 -1.78
N LEU A 129 10.15 -6.19 -2.51
CA LEU A 129 8.85 -5.71 -2.96
C LEU A 129 8.19 -6.72 -3.92
N ALA A 130 6.89 -6.96 -3.73
CA ALA A 130 6.10 -7.72 -4.68
C ALA A 130 5.94 -6.95 -6.00
N LYS A 131 5.67 -7.66 -7.10
CA LYS A 131 5.53 -7.04 -8.43
C LYS A 131 4.50 -5.90 -8.45
N LEU A 132 3.34 -6.11 -7.84
CA LEU A 132 2.27 -5.11 -7.79
C LEU A 132 2.69 -3.86 -7.00
N SER A 133 3.58 -3.99 -6.02
CA SER A 133 4.06 -2.87 -5.20
C SER A 133 4.87 -1.85 -5.99
N ALA A 134 5.44 -2.22 -7.14
CA ALA A 134 6.05 -1.23 -8.03
C ALA A 134 5.03 -0.15 -8.45
N HIS A 135 3.77 -0.54 -8.67
CA HIS A 135 2.70 0.40 -8.98
C HIS A 135 2.29 1.27 -7.79
N MET A 136 2.58 0.87 -6.54
CA MET A 136 2.37 1.76 -5.40
C MET A 136 3.33 2.96 -5.42
N LEU A 137 4.54 2.75 -5.94
CA LEU A 137 5.68 3.69 -5.85
C LEU A 137 6.03 4.33 -7.20
N ASP A 138 5.32 3.97 -8.26
CA ASP A 138 5.57 4.47 -9.62
C ASP A 138 5.35 5.99 -9.70
N GLY A 139 6.38 6.71 -10.15
CA GLY A 139 6.42 8.17 -10.22
C GLY A 139 6.84 8.88 -8.94
N ILE A 140 7.17 8.17 -7.84
CA ILE A 140 7.47 8.81 -6.55
C ILE A 140 8.64 9.81 -6.60
N ASP A 141 9.60 9.60 -7.50
CA ASP A 141 10.79 10.45 -7.71
C ASP A 141 10.51 11.64 -8.67
N GLU A 142 9.26 11.82 -9.13
CA GLU A 142 8.82 12.83 -10.10
C GLU A 142 7.93 13.91 -9.45
N ASP A 143 8.18 14.23 -8.17
CA ASP A 143 7.43 15.23 -7.39
C ASP A 143 5.91 14.98 -7.41
N THR A 144 5.48 13.73 -7.40
CA THR A 144 4.06 13.38 -7.51
C THR A 144 3.29 13.39 -6.20
N VAL A 145 4.00 13.41 -5.07
CA VAL A 145 3.43 13.36 -3.71
C VAL A 145 4.26 14.21 -2.78
N ASP A 146 3.65 14.71 -1.70
CA ASP A 146 4.36 15.51 -0.72
C ASP A 146 5.26 14.64 0.17
N PHE A 147 6.47 15.16 0.38
CA PHE A 147 7.43 14.66 1.33
C PHE A 147 7.47 15.54 2.56
N LYS A 148 7.74 14.93 3.71
CA LYS A 148 8.04 15.62 4.96
C LYS A 148 9.35 15.12 5.53
N GLU A 149 9.94 15.88 6.44
CA GLU A 149 11.08 15.40 7.22
C GLU A 149 10.70 14.17 8.05
N ASN A 150 11.64 13.23 8.15
CA ASN A 150 11.54 12.10 9.07
C ASN A 150 11.69 12.58 10.52
N TYR A 151 11.59 11.66 11.48
CA TYR A 151 11.65 12.01 12.90
C TYR A 151 13.01 12.58 13.36
N SER A 152 14.09 12.41 12.59
CA SER A 152 15.43 12.93 12.89
C SER A 152 15.82 14.19 12.10
N GLY A 153 15.04 14.59 11.09
CA GLY A 153 15.39 15.66 10.15
C GLY A 153 16.48 15.29 9.12
N GLU A 154 17.01 14.06 9.15
CA GLU A 154 18.13 13.64 8.29
C GLU A 154 17.69 13.11 6.91
N ARG A 155 16.42 12.70 6.79
CA ARG A 155 15.84 12.18 5.55
C ARG A 155 14.42 12.68 5.36
N SER A 156 13.92 12.58 4.13
CA SER A 156 12.53 12.84 3.81
C SER A 156 11.74 11.54 3.63
N GLU A 157 10.48 11.55 4.04
CA GLU A 157 9.54 10.45 3.84
C GLU A 157 8.25 10.93 3.16
N PRO A 158 7.62 10.10 2.31
CA PRO A 158 6.38 10.46 1.65
C PRO A 158 5.22 10.45 2.64
N THR A 159 4.35 11.45 2.54
CA THR A 159 3.11 11.53 3.33
C THR A 159 2.06 10.51 2.86
N VAL A 160 2.01 10.27 1.55
CA VAL A 160 1.16 9.33 0.81
C VAL A 160 1.97 8.72 -0.35
N LEU A 161 1.62 7.53 -0.84
CA LEU A 161 2.24 6.97 -2.05
C LEU A 161 1.45 7.31 -3.33
N PRO A 162 2.10 7.32 -4.52
CA PRO A 162 1.39 7.50 -5.79
C PRO A 162 0.23 6.54 -6.02
N SER A 163 0.33 5.29 -5.54
CA SER A 163 -0.76 4.30 -5.53
C SER A 163 -1.47 4.13 -6.87
N ARG A 164 -0.76 3.69 -7.93
CA ARG A 164 -1.32 3.54 -9.29
C ARG A 164 -2.38 2.43 -9.45
N PHE A 165 -2.84 1.84 -8.35
CA PHE A 165 -4.06 1.05 -8.27
C PHE A 165 -4.79 1.35 -6.94
N PRO A 166 -6.12 1.12 -6.85
CA PRO A 166 -6.94 1.48 -5.68
C PRO A 166 -6.73 0.51 -4.49
N ASN A 167 -5.54 0.56 -3.88
CA ASN A 167 -5.09 -0.39 -2.86
C ASN A 167 -6.02 -0.50 -1.64
N LEU A 168 -6.63 0.60 -1.18
CA LEU A 168 -7.52 0.57 -0.02
C LEU A 168 -8.73 -0.36 -0.22
N LEU A 169 -9.37 -0.28 -1.39
CA LEU A 169 -10.50 -1.14 -1.75
C LEU A 169 -10.04 -2.57 -2.01
N VAL A 170 -8.91 -2.72 -2.72
CA VAL A 170 -8.39 -4.02 -3.16
C VAL A 170 -7.91 -4.87 -2.00
N ASN A 171 -7.05 -4.33 -1.13
CA ASN A 171 -6.46 -5.07 -0.01
C ASN A 171 -7.23 -4.92 1.31
N GLY A 172 -8.13 -3.94 1.40
CA GLY A 172 -8.79 -3.61 2.65
C GLY A 172 -7.82 -3.08 3.70
N SER A 173 -8.32 -2.89 4.92
CA SER A 173 -7.53 -2.42 6.06
C SER A 173 -8.28 -2.69 7.35
N THR A 174 -7.55 -3.05 8.39
CA THR A 174 -8.12 -3.33 9.71
C THR A 174 -7.32 -2.60 10.77
N GLY A 175 -7.97 -1.92 11.71
CA GLY A 175 -7.27 -1.15 12.73
C GLY A 175 -8.17 -0.74 13.88
N ILE A 176 -7.61 -0.68 15.07
CA ILE A 176 -8.28 -0.23 16.30
C ILE A 176 -7.57 1.05 16.73
N ALA A 177 -8.30 2.16 16.75
CA ALA A 177 -7.81 3.46 17.19
C ALA A 177 -8.43 3.80 18.57
N VAL A 178 -8.31 5.06 18.99
CA VAL A 178 -8.99 5.56 20.19
C VAL A 178 -10.40 6.03 19.82
N GLY A 179 -11.42 5.43 20.44
CA GLY A 179 -12.83 5.78 20.20
C GLY A 179 -13.41 5.32 18.85
N MET A 180 -12.61 4.69 17.99
CA MET A 180 -13.04 4.23 16.67
C MET A 180 -12.20 3.04 16.18
N ALA A 181 -12.69 2.38 15.14
CA ALA A 181 -11.99 1.29 14.46
C ALA A 181 -12.28 1.35 12.96
N THR A 182 -11.50 0.61 12.18
CA THR A 182 -11.72 0.34 10.77
C THR A 182 -11.62 -1.16 10.52
N ASN A 183 -12.49 -1.69 9.68
CA ASN A 183 -12.49 -3.08 9.25
C ASN A 183 -13.04 -3.16 7.82
N MET A 184 -12.18 -2.91 6.85
CA MET A 184 -12.49 -2.85 5.43
C MET A 184 -12.20 -4.20 4.79
N ALA A 185 -13.18 -4.73 4.07
CA ALA A 185 -13.04 -5.98 3.35
C ALA A 185 -12.23 -5.77 2.05
N PRO A 186 -11.40 -6.74 1.64
CA PRO A 186 -10.73 -6.73 0.34
C PRO A 186 -11.71 -6.95 -0.81
N HIS A 187 -11.36 -6.46 -2.00
CA HIS A 187 -12.16 -6.58 -3.22
C HIS A 187 -11.28 -7.02 -4.40
N ASN A 188 -11.94 -7.50 -5.45
CA ASN A 188 -11.26 -7.92 -6.65
C ASN A 188 -10.64 -6.72 -7.39
N LEU A 189 -9.36 -6.81 -7.76
CA LEU A 189 -8.66 -5.73 -8.46
C LEU A 189 -9.34 -5.33 -9.78
N GLY A 190 -9.81 -6.29 -10.57
CA GLY A 190 -10.47 -6.04 -11.86
C GLY A 190 -11.79 -5.29 -11.68
N GLU A 191 -12.65 -5.79 -10.79
CA GLU A 191 -13.95 -5.16 -10.49
C GLU A 191 -13.79 -3.72 -9.99
N VAL A 192 -12.81 -3.47 -9.10
CA VAL A 192 -12.57 -2.12 -8.58
C VAL A 192 -12.03 -1.20 -9.67
N ILE A 193 -11.13 -1.67 -10.54
CA ILE A 193 -10.63 -0.87 -11.67
C ILE A 193 -11.77 -0.52 -12.63
N GLU A 194 -12.64 -1.48 -12.97
CA GLU A 194 -13.81 -1.22 -13.82
C GLU A 194 -14.74 -0.16 -13.22
N ALA A 195 -14.98 -0.21 -11.91
CA ALA A 195 -15.75 0.80 -11.21
C ALA A 195 -15.08 2.20 -11.23
N VAL A 196 -13.76 2.25 -11.07
CA VAL A 196 -12.99 3.50 -11.17
C VAL A 196 -13.07 4.08 -12.58
N LEU A 197 -12.90 3.24 -13.61
CA LEU A 197 -13.02 3.67 -15.01
C LEU A 197 -14.43 4.19 -15.32
N TYR A 198 -15.47 3.50 -14.85
CA TYR A 198 -16.84 3.98 -14.99
C TYR A 198 -17.05 5.34 -14.31
N ALA A 199 -16.52 5.52 -13.10
CA ALA A 199 -16.65 6.78 -12.35
C ALA A 199 -15.86 7.94 -12.97
N LEU A 200 -14.78 7.67 -13.72
CA LEU A 200 -14.07 8.70 -14.49
C LEU A 200 -14.95 9.28 -15.60
N ASP A 201 -15.74 8.43 -16.27
CA ASP A 201 -16.68 8.87 -17.30
C ASP A 201 -18.00 9.40 -16.73
N ASN A 202 -18.29 9.14 -15.45
CA ASN A 202 -19.54 9.47 -14.77
C ASN A 202 -19.25 10.00 -13.35
N SER A 203 -18.88 11.29 -13.25
CA SER A 203 -18.43 11.91 -12.00
C SER A 203 -19.45 11.89 -10.85
N ASP A 204 -20.75 11.76 -11.16
CA ASP A 204 -21.86 11.69 -10.21
C ASP A 204 -22.32 10.25 -9.90
N ALA A 205 -21.54 9.24 -10.32
CA ALA A 205 -21.84 7.84 -10.08
C ALA A 205 -22.14 7.56 -8.60
N THR A 206 -23.31 6.99 -8.35
CA THR A 206 -23.76 6.62 -7.02
C THR A 206 -23.16 5.26 -6.62
N PRO A 207 -23.18 4.90 -5.32
CA PRO A 207 -22.77 3.56 -4.92
C PRO A 207 -23.59 2.45 -5.61
N THR A 208 -24.85 2.71 -6.00
CA THR A 208 -25.67 1.72 -6.71
C THR A 208 -25.15 1.47 -8.13
N ASP A 209 -24.70 2.51 -8.83
CA ASP A 209 -24.13 2.38 -10.17
C ASP A 209 -22.82 1.60 -10.13
N LEU A 210 -21.96 1.90 -9.14
CA LEU A 210 -20.67 1.22 -8.98
C LEU A 210 -20.81 -0.26 -8.54
N MET A 211 -21.92 -0.63 -7.91
CA MET A 211 -22.23 -2.03 -7.59
C MET A 211 -22.53 -2.89 -8.82
N GLU A 212 -22.75 -2.28 -10.00
CA GLU A 212 -22.79 -3.02 -11.27
C GLU A 212 -21.42 -3.55 -11.68
N PHE A 213 -20.34 -3.07 -11.06
CA PHE A 213 -18.97 -3.53 -11.29
C PHE A 213 -18.45 -4.26 -10.04
N VAL A 214 -18.49 -3.61 -8.88
CA VAL A 214 -18.05 -4.20 -7.60
C VAL A 214 -19.17 -5.05 -6.99
N LYS A 215 -19.08 -6.37 -7.13
CA LYS A 215 -20.13 -7.31 -6.71
C LYS A 215 -20.17 -7.53 -5.21
N GLY A 216 -19.02 -7.34 -4.55
CA GLY A 216 -18.84 -7.47 -3.12
C GLY A 216 -17.38 -7.78 -2.80
N PRO A 217 -17.08 -8.12 -1.53
CA PRO A 217 -15.73 -8.50 -1.16
C PRO A 217 -15.24 -9.75 -1.86
N ASP A 218 -13.94 -9.78 -2.14
CA ASP A 218 -13.21 -10.93 -2.67
C ASP A 218 -12.10 -11.26 -1.65
N PHE A 219 -12.39 -12.22 -0.76
CA PHE A 219 -11.49 -12.56 0.33
C PHE A 219 -10.34 -13.45 -0.16
N PRO A 220 -9.09 -13.24 0.32
CA PRO A 220 -7.95 -14.07 -0.08
C PRO A 220 -8.10 -15.55 0.27
N THR A 221 -8.92 -15.88 1.26
CA THR A 221 -9.17 -17.26 1.70
C THR A 221 -10.31 -17.95 0.93
N GLY A 222 -10.93 -17.26 -0.04
CA GLY A 222 -12.13 -17.71 -0.73
C GLY A 222 -13.35 -17.69 0.17
N ALA A 223 -13.99 -18.85 0.34
CA ALA A 223 -15.26 -19.07 1.03
C ALA A 223 -16.48 -18.52 0.27
N PHE A 224 -17.67 -18.90 0.71
CA PHE A 224 -18.92 -18.33 0.21
C PHE A 224 -19.34 -17.11 1.03
N ILE A 225 -19.90 -16.11 0.34
CA ILE A 225 -20.71 -15.08 0.99
C ILE A 225 -22.18 -15.48 0.93
N VAL A 226 -22.86 -15.45 2.08
CA VAL A 226 -24.26 -15.87 2.20
C VAL A 226 -25.17 -14.64 2.26
N GLY A 227 -25.81 -14.34 1.12
CA GLY A 227 -26.76 -13.26 0.97
C GLY A 227 -26.11 -11.92 0.62
N ASN A 228 -26.92 -11.01 0.05
CA ASN A 228 -26.41 -9.78 -0.58
C ASN A 228 -26.70 -8.51 0.24
N MET A 229 -27.57 -8.59 1.26
CA MET A 229 -27.98 -7.42 2.05
C MET A 229 -26.79 -6.79 2.78
N GLY A 230 -25.97 -7.60 3.44
CA GLY A 230 -24.78 -7.11 4.14
C GLY A 230 -23.73 -6.48 3.22
N ILE A 231 -23.60 -6.99 1.98
CA ILE A 231 -22.75 -6.39 0.95
C ILE A 231 -23.32 -5.02 0.56
N ARG A 232 -24.62 -4.96 0.24
CA ARG A 232 -25.28 -3.71 -0.15
C ARG A 232 -25.15 -2.64 0.92
N ASP A 233 -25.40 -2.98 2.19
CA ASP A 233 -25.27 -2.02 3.29
C ASP A 233 -23.82 -1.50 3.41
N ALA A 234 -22.84 -2.41 3.34
CA ALA A 234 -21.43 -2.08 3.38
C ALA A 234 -21.01 -1.13 2.25
N LEU A 235 -21.43 -1.40 1.01
CA LEU A 235 -21.06 -0.58 -0.15
C LEU A 235 -21.82 0.75 -0.18
N MET A 236 -23.08 0.79 0.28
CA MET A 236 -23.91 2.00 0.29
C MET A 236 -23.58 2.96 1.42
N THR A 237 -23.18 2.44 2.60
CA THR A 237 -23.06 3.24 3.84
C THR A 237 -21.67 3.19 4.47
N GLY A 238 -20.80 2.29 4.01
CA GLY A 238 -19.53 1.99 4.67
C GLY A 238 -19.66 1.04 5.86
N ARG A 239 -20.86 0.57 6.20
CA ARG A 239 -21.10 -0.36 7.32
C ARG A 239 -22.02 -1.50 6.89
N GLY A 240 -21.66 -2.73 7.26
CA GLY A 240 -22.48 -3.89 6.94
C GLY A 240 -21.98 -5.15 7.64
N SER A 241 -22.81 -6.18 7.71
CA SER A 241 -22.42 -7.48 8.25
C SER A 241 -22.51 -8.54 7.16
N ILE A 242 -21.35 -9.04 6.73
CA ILE A 242 -21.23 -9.98 5.63
C ILE A 242 -21.01 -11.37 6.22
N LYS A 243 -21.97 -12.26 6.00
CA LYS A 243 -21.87 -13.65 6.46
C LYS A 243 -21.01 -14.45 5.50
N MET A 244 -19.90 -14.98 5.99
CA MET A 244 -18.99 -15.86 5.28
C MET A 244 -19.23 -17.30 5.72
N ARG A 245 -19.17 -18.25 4.78
CA ARG A 245 -19.38 -19.67 5.02
C ARG A 245 -18.32 -20.49 4.31
N ALA A 246 -17.70 -21.41 5.03
CA ALA A 246 -16.71 -22.34 4.51
C ALA A 246 -17.23 -23.14 3.31
N VAL A 247 -16.37 -23.39 2.31
CA VAL A 247 -16.68 -24.30 1.20
C VAL A 247 -16.52 -25.73 1.70
N THR A 248 -17.57 -26.53 1.55
CA THR A 248 -17.59 -27.90 2.07
C THR A 248 -18.22 -28.88 1.09
N ASP A 249 -17.65 -30.07 1.01
CA ASP A 249 -18.19 -31.20 0.27
C ASP A 249 -18.45 -32.40 1.18
N VAL A 250 -19.44 -33.21 0.84
CA VAL A 250 -19.71 -34.50 1.50
C VAL A 250 -19.16 -35.61 0.63
N VAL A 251 -18.17 -36.34 1.13
CA VAL A 251 -17.49 -37.42 0.41
C VAL A 251 -17.63 -38.75 1.13
N GLU A 252 -17.71 -39.84 0.39
CA GLU A 252 -17.61 -41.19 0.96
C GLU A 252 -16.14 -41.58 1.06
N ILE A 253 -15.61 -41.69 2.29
CA ILE A 253 -14.18 -41.97 2.53
C ILE A 253 -13.88 -43.48 2.56
N ARG A 254 -14.86 -44.29 2.96
CA ARG A 254 -14.83 -45.76 3.02
C ARG A 254 -16.25 -46.28 2.91
N LYS A 255 -16.42 -47.54 2.51
CA LYS A 255 -17.75 -48.17 2.34
C LYS A 255 -18.66 -47.94 3.55
N GLY A 256 -19.68 -47.10 3.40
CA GLY A 256 -20.64 -46.73 4.44
C GLY A 256 -20.14 -45.76 5.52
N ARG A 257 -19.05 -45.01 5.26
CA ARG A 257 -18.61 -43.86 6.07
C ARG A 257 -18.43 -42.63 5.19
N THR A 258 -19.12 -41.57 5.55
CA THR A 258 -19.04 -40.26 4.93
C THR A 258 -18.21 -39.30 5.78
N ALA A 259 -17.63 -38.30 5.14
CA ALA A 259 -16.96 -37.19 5.79
C ALA A 259 -17.42 -35.87 5.16
N ILE A 260 -17.45 -34.81 5.97
CA ILE A 260 -17.53 -33.44 5.49
C ILE A 260 -16.08 -32.97 5.33
N VAL A 261 -15.73 -32.53 4.13
CA VAL A 261 -14.41 -32.00 3.79
C VAL A 261 -14.55 -30.50 3.59
N VAL A 262 -13.78 -29.72 4.33
CA VAL A 262 -13.70 -28.26 4.19
C VAL A 262 -12.48 -27.92 3.35
N SER A 263 -12.68 -27.21 2.24
CA SER A 263 -11.61 -26.80 1.31
C SER A 263 -11.22 -25.32 1.44
N GLU A 264 -12.14 -24.48 1.88
CA GLU A 264 -11.92 -23.04 2.08
C GLU A 264 -12.60 -22.59 3.38
N ILE A 265 -11.99 -21.66 4.09
CA ILE A 265 -12.48 -21.17 5.39
C ILE A 265 -12.78 -19.67 5.34
N PRO A 266 -13.66 -19.17 6.21
CA PRO A 266 -13.92 -17.73 6.30
C PRO A 266 -12.65 -16.92 6.61
N TYR A 267 -12.61 -15.69 6.11
CA TYR A 267 -11.47 -14.79 6.26
C TYR A 267 -11.17 -14.46 7.74
N GLN A 268 -9.88 -14.39 8.11
CA GLN A 268 -9.39 -14.15 9.48
C GLN A 268 -9.83 -15.21 10.51
N VAL A 269 -10.14 -16.43 10.07
CA VAL A 269 -10.45 -17.57 10.95
C VAL A 269 -9.29 -18.55 10.96
N SER A 270 -8.95 -19.04 12.16
CA SER A 270 -7.94 -20.08 12.38
C SER A 270 -8.54 -21.48 12.24
N ARG A 271 -7.83 -22.37 11.54
CA ARG A 271 -8.23 -23.77 11.36
C ARG A 271 -8.12 -24.53 12.67
N ASP A 272 -7.05 -24.31 13.43
CA ASP A 272 -6.85 -24.91 14.75
C ASP A 272 -7.98 -24.55 15.71
N ARG A 273 -8.45 -23.30 15.65
CA ARG A 273 -9.61 -22.88 16.45
C ARG A 273 -10.91 -23.54 15.98
N ILE A 274 -11.09 -23.75 14.68
CA ILE A 274 -12.23 -24.50 14.15
C ILE A 274 -12.19 -25.94 14.66
N THR A 275 -11.07 -26.66 14.47
CA THR A 275 -10.95 -28.07 14.84
C THR A 275 -11.06 -28.28 16.35
N ALA A 276 -10.43 -27.42 17.15
CA ALA A 276 -10.56 -27.43 18.61
C ALA A 276 -12.02 -27.19 19.04
N LYS A 277 -12.73 -26.24 18.39
CA LYS A 277 -14.14 -25.99 18.70
C LYS A 277 -15.04 -27.17 18.32
N ILE A 278 -14.76 -27.83 17.19
CA ILE A 278 -15.46 -29.05 16.79
C ILE A 278 -15.28 -30.14 17.85
N ALA A 279 -14.04 -30.38 18.31
CA ALA A 279 -13.77 -31.35 19.36
C ALA A 279 -14.52 -31.02 20.66
N GLU A 280 -14.57 -29.74 21.05
CA GLU A 280 -15.32 -29.27 22.23
C GLU A 280 -16.83 -29.58 22.12
N ILE A 281 -17.47 -29.24 21.00
CA ILE A 281 -18.92 -29.43 20.82
C ILE A 281 -19.32 -30.91 20.68
N VAL A 282 -18.40 -31.75 20.20
CA VAL A 282 -18.57 -33.22 20.18
C VAL A 282 -18.44 -33.80 21.58
N ASN A 283 -17.42 -33.41 22.35
CA ASN A 283 -17.18 -33.88 23.71
C ASN A 283 -18.31 -33.47 24.67
N THR A 284 -18.83 -32.25 24.52
CA THR A 284 -19.98 -31.75 25.29
C THR A 284 -21.33 -32.28 24.80
N ARG A 285 -21.34 -33.14 23.77
CA ARG A 285 -22.53 -33.71 23.12
C ARG A 285 -23.54 -32.68 22.61
N LYS A 286 -23.09 -31.45 22.32
CA LYS A 286 -23.91 -30.43 21.66
C LYS A 286 -24.21 -30.81 20.20
N VAL A 287 -23.23 -31.44 19.55
CA VAL A 287 -23.34 -32.01 18.20
C VAL A 287 -23.06 -33.49 18.29
N THR A 288 -23.94 -34.30 17.71
CA THR A 288 -23.79 -35.76 17.60
C THR A 288 -23.55 -36.14 16.14
N GLY A 289 -23.14 -37.39 15.88
CA GLY A 289 -22.91 -37.86 14.52
C GLY A 289 -21.53 -37.58 13.94
N ILE A 290 -20.62 -36.93 14.67
CA ILE A 290 -19.19 -36.80 14.30
C ILE A 290 -18.40 -37.90 15.00
N ALA A 291 -17.55 -38.60 14.24
CA ALA A 291 -16.67 -39.65 14.70
C ALA A 291 -15.26 -39.13 14.98
N ASP A 292 -14.73 -38.26 14.11
CA ASP A 292 -13.37 -37.73 14.21
C ASP A 292 -13.24 -36.40 13.44
N VAL A 293 -12.24 -35.58 13.79
CA VAL A 293 -11.88 -34.36 13.06
C VAL A 293 -10.37 -34.29 12.91
N ARG A 294 -9.90 -34.03 11.68
CA ARG A 294 -8.47 -33.96 11.34
C ARG A 294 -8.23 -32.77 10.42
N ASP A 295 -7.16 -32.02 10.69
CA ASP A 295 -6.61 -31.07 9.72
C ASP A 295 -5.57 -31.80 8.87
N GLU A 296 -5.90 -32.00 7.59
CA GLU A 296 -5.06 -32.63 6.57
C GLU A 296 -4.51 -31.56 5.61
N THR A 297 -4.49 -30.29 6.01
CA THR A 297 -3.95 -29.20 5.18
C THR A 297 -2.46 -29.40 4.89
N ASP A 298 -2.10 -29.22 3.63
CA ASP A 298 -0.73 -29.19 3.17
C ASP A 298 -0.46 -27.96 2.26
N ARG A 299 0.59 -28.05 1.44
CA ARG A 299 0.97 -26.99 0.49
C ARG A 299 0.00 -26.82 -0.68
N LEU A 300 -0.87 -27.81 -0.92
CA LEU A 300 -1.84 -27.80 -2.02
C LEU A 300 -3.11 -27.05 -1.64
N GLY A 301 -3.39 -26.88 -0.35
CA GLY A 301 -4.50 -26.05 0.12
C GLY A 301 -5.13 -26.56 1.42
N THR A 302 -6.12 -25.82 1.91
CA THR A 302 -6.84 -26.14 3.14
C THR A 302 -7.65 -27.43 2.98
N ARG A 303 -7.54 -28.33 3.96
CA ARG A 303 -8.29 -29.58 3.98
C ARG A 303 -8.60 -30.03 5.41
N ILE A 304 -9.76 -29.65 5.93
CA ILE A 304 -10.24 -30.17 7.22
C ILE A 304 -11.23 -31.30 6.96
N VAL A 305 -10.96 -32.48 7.50
CA VAL A 305 -11.80 -33.68 7.34
C VAL A 305 -12.55 -33.97 8.62
N ILE A 306 -13.88 -33.90 8.54
CA ILE A 306 -14.79 -34.18 9.65
C ILE A 306 -15.52 -35.49 9.34
N GLU A 307 -15.03 -36.58 9.92
CA GLU A 307 -15.55 -37.92 9.69
C GLU A 307 -16.85 -38.13 10.47
N LEU A 308 -17.88 -38.67 9.80
CA LEU A 308 -19.19 -38.89 10.40
C LEU A 308 -19.34 -40.33 10.94
N LYS A 309 -20.21 -40.49 11.93
CA LYS A 309 -20.68 -41.80 12.38
C LYS A 309 -21.58 -42.41 11.29
N ARG A 310 -21.74 -43.74 11.29
CA ARG A 310 -22.53 -44.47 10.27
C ARG A 310 -23.99 -44.01 10.18
N ASP A 311 -24.53 -43.53 11.29
CA ASP A 311 -25.90 -43.04 11.47
C ASP A 311 -26.01 -41.50 11.38
N GLY A 312 -24.89 -40.79 11.20
CA GLY A 312 -24.86 -39.34 11.12
C GLY A 312 -25.38 -38.83 9.77
N ASN A 313 -26.44 -38.02 9.79
CA ASN A 313 -26.90 -37.32 8.58
C ASN A 313 -25.95 -36.14 8.27
N PRO A 314 -25.25 -36.13 7.11
CA PRO A 314 -24.27 -35.10 6.79
C PRO A 314 -24.83 -33.68 6.81
N GLN A 315 -26.04 -33.47 6.28
CA GLN A 315 -26.65 -32.15 6.18
C GLN A 315 -27.04 -31.59 7.56
N VAL A 316 -27.49 -32.45 8.47
CA VAL A 316 -27.81 -32.05 9.85
C VAL A 316 -26.55 -31.66 10.60
N VAL A 317 -25.49 -32.47 10.49
CA VAL A 317 -24.21 -32.19 11.15
C VAL A 317 -23.59 -30.90 10.59
N LEU A 318 -23.58 -30.73 9.27
CA LEU A 318 -23.05 -29.53 8.62
C LEU A 318 -23.76 -28.25 9.10
N ASN A 319 -25.09 -28.25 9.16
CA ASN A 319 -25.85 -27.10 9.67
C ASN A 319 -25.55 -26.80 11.15
N GLN A 320 -25.37 -27.85 11.98
CA GLN A 320 -24.96 -27.67 13.37
C GLN A 320 -23.53 -27.11 13.47
N LEU A 321 -22.62 -27.54 12.61
CA LEU A 321 -21.26 -27.03 12.56
C LEU A 321 -21.24 -25.54 12.19
N TYR A 322 -21.98 -25.11 11.17
CA TYR A 322 -22.12 -23.68 10.86
C TYR A 322 -22.67 -22.86 12.04
N LYS A 323 -23.62 -23.42 12.79
CA LYS A 323 -24.22 -22.71 13.94
C LYS A 323 -23.31 -22.62 15.16
N HIS A 324 -22.44 -23.60 15.37
CA HIS A 324 -21.69 -23.77 16.63
C HIS A 324 -20.18 -23.60 16.51
N THR A 325 -19.67 -23.36 15.31
CA THR A 325 -18.25 -23.18 15.01
C THR A 325 -18.06 -21.98 14.09
N ARG A 326 -16.80 -21.61 13.84
CA ARG A 326 -16.44 -20.54 12.88
C ARG A 326 -16.33 -21.02 11.43
N LEU A 327 -16.92 -22.17 11.09
CA LEU A 327 -17.15 -22.54 9.69
C LEU A 327 -18.16 -21.60 9.01
N GLU A 328 -18.97 -20.88 9.79
CA GLU A 328 -19.72 -19.72 9.35
C GLU A 328 -19.40 -18.57 10.32
N GLU A 329 -19.02 -17.41 9.80
CA GLU A 329 -18.59 -16.25 10.59
C GLU A 329 -19.07 -14.96 9.91
N ASN A 330 -19.39 -13.93 10.71
CA ASN A 330 -19.75 -12.63 10.15
C ASN A 330 -18.52 -11.71 10.10
N PHE A 331 -18.23 -11.15 8.93
CA PHE A 331 -17.32 -10.03 8.77
C PHE A 331 -18.09 -8.71 8.94
N ALA A 332 -17.78 -7.98 10.01
CA ALA A 332 -18.40 -6.67 10.26
C ALA A 332 -17.62 -5.57 9.53
N VAL A 333 -18.10 -5.17 8.35
CA VAL A 333 -17.52 -4.08 7.57
C VAL A 333 -17.72 -2.75 8.30
N ASN A 334 -16.63 -1.98 8.40
CA ASN A 334 -16.63 -0.62 8.89
C ASN A 334 -15.54 0.18 8.17
N ASN A 335 -15.92 0.88 7.10
CA ASN A 335 -15.05 1.59 6.20
C ASN A 335 -14.67 2.96 6.75
N VAL A 336 -13.70 2.98 7.66
CA VAL A 336 -13.14 4.21 8.22
C VAL A 336 -11.73 4.44 7.70
N ALA A 337 -11.50 5.59 7.08
CA ALA A 337 -10.19 6.02 6.59
C ALA A 337 -9.97 7.52 6.88
N LEU A 338 -8.72 7.97 6.78
CA LEU A 338 -8.36 9.37 6.91
C LEU A 338 -8.59 10.08 5.58
N VAL A 339 -9.42 11.11 5.60
CA VAL A 339 -9.62 12.08 4.52
C VAL A 339 -9.10 13.41 5.05
N ASP A 340 -8.04 13.95 4.45
CA ASP A 340 -7.36 15.17 4.89
C ASP A 340 -6.99 15.14 6.39
N GLY A 341 -6.50 13.99 6.85
CA GLY A 341 -6.14 13.76 8.26
C GLY A 341 -7.31 13.57 9.22
N VAL A 342 -8.56 13.62 8.74
CA VAL A 342 -9.77 13.45 9.57
C VAL A 342 -10.40 12.07 9.31
N PRO A 343 -10.71 11.28 10.35
CA PRO A 343 -11.38 10.00 10.17
C PRO A 343 -12.81 10.17 9.66
N ARG A 344 -13.15 9.50 8.56
CA ARG A 344 -14.49 9.49 7.96
C ARG A 344 -14.96 8.06 7.71
N THR A 345 -16.26 7.82 7.90
CA THR A 345 -16.91 6.60 7.40
C THR A 345 -17.29 6.83 5.93
N LEU A 346 -16.87 5.95 5.04
CA LEU A 346 -16.97 6.16 3.59
C LEU A 346 -17.73 5.02 2.91
N ASN A 347 -18.60 5.36 1.97
CA ASN A 347 -19.23 4.40 1.07
C ASN A 347 -18.36 4.13 -0.18
N LEU A 348 -18.79 3.22 -1.06
CA LEU A 348 -18.03 2.82 -2.25
C LEU A 348 -17.73 4.01 -3.18
N ALA A 349 -18.74 4.84 -3.47
CA ALA A 349 -18.56 5.99 -4.37
C ALA A 349 -17.57 7.01 -3.82
N GLN A 350 -17.61 7.29 -2.52
CA GLN A 350 -16.66 8.19 -1.87
C GLN A 350 -15.22 7.65 -1.90
N LEU A 351 -15.05 6.35 -1.66
CA LEU A 351 -13.73 5.70 -1.74
C LEU A 351 -13.15 5.78 -3.16
N VAL A 352 -13.96 5.50 -4.18
CA VAL A 352 -13.57 5.62 -5.59
C VAL A 352 -13.25 7.06 -5.97
N HIS A 353 -14.10 8.01 -5.54
CA HIS A 353 -13.89 9.43 -5.81
C HIS A 353 -12.57 9.94 -5.22
N HIS A 354 -12.29 9.69 -3.93
CA HIS A 354 -11.02 10.11 -3.32
C HIS A 354 -9.79 9.46 -3.96
N TYR A 355 -9.93 8.23 -4.46
CA TYR A 355 -8.87 7.59 -5.23
C TYR A 355 -8.62 8.30 -6.57
N ILE A 356 -9.70 8.64 -7.30
CA ILE A 356 -9.62 9.36 -8.58
C ILE A 356 -8.97 10.73 -8.39
N GLU A 357 -9.43 11.53 -7.43
CA GLU A 357 -8.85 12.84 -7.12
C GLU A 357 -7.34 12.76 -6.86
N HIS A 358 -6.92 11.77 -6.07
CA HIS A 358 -5.49 11.51 -5.84
C HIS A 358 -4.74 11.15 -7.13
N GLN A 359 -5.32 10.32 -7.99
CA GLN A 359 -4.68 9.98 -9.27
C GLN A 359 -4.58 11.17 -10.21
N LEU A 360 -5.58 12.06 -10.24
CA LEU A 360 -5.54 13.29 -11.02
C LEU A 360 -4.38 14.19 -10.54
N GLU A 361 -4.26 14.42 -9.23
CA GLU A 361 -3.16 15.20 -8.64
C GLU A 361 -1.79 14.59 -8.99
N VAL A 362 -1.63 13.27 -8.80
CA VAL A 362 -0.39 12.55 -9.12
C VAL A 362 -0.03 12.70 -10.60
N ILE A 363 -1.00 12.58 -11.51
CA ILE A 363 -0.76 12.71 -12.96
C ILE A 363 -0.42 14.15 -13.33
N GLU A 364 -1.13 15.13 -12.79
CA GLU A 364 -0.87 16.56 -13.05
C GLU A 364 0.55 16.94 -12.59
N ARG A 365 0.90 16.60 -11.34
CA ARG A 365 2.23 16.88 -10.78
C ARG A 365 3.34 16.20 -11.58
N ARG A 366 3.16 14.93 -11.95
CA ARG A 366 4.10 14.19 -12.80
C ARG A 366 4.29 14.87 -14.15
N SER A 367 3.19 15.32 -14.76
CA SER A 367 3.22 15.95 -16.08
C SER A 367 3.94 17.31 -16.01
N ARG A 368 3.66 18.12 -14.98
CA ARG A 368 4.39 19.36 -14.70
C ARG A 368 5.89 19.13 -14.45
N PHE A 369 6.26 18.12 -13.67
CA PHE A 369 7.65 17.76 -13.41
C PHE A 369 8.38 17.38 -14.71
N ARG A 370 7.76 16.50 -15.51
CA ARG A 370 8.31 16.07 -16.80
C ARG A 370 8.40 17.23 -17.80
N LEU A 371 7.42 18.13 -17.82
CA LEU A 371 7.41 19.33 -18.66
C LEU A 371 8.58 20.24 -18.30
N ALA A 372 8.71 20.62 -17.02
CA ALA A 372 9.80 21.47 -16.55
C ALA A 372 11.18 20.86 -16.86
N LYS A 373 11.33 19.55 -16.70
CA LYS A 373 12.57 18.83 -17.04
C LYS A 373 12.84 18.84 -18.56
N ALA A 374 11.81 18.61 -19.37
CA ALA A 374 11.93 18.62 -20.83
C ALA A 374 12.26 20.03 -21.35
N GLU A 375 11.60 21.06 -20.83
CA GLU A 375 11.87 22.47 -21.16
C GLU A 375 13.29 22.88 -20.76
N ALA A 376 13.73 22.54 -19.54
CA ALA A 376 15.09 22.83 -19.08
C ALA A 376 16.14 22.15 -19.98
N ARG A 377 15.89 20.90 -20.40
CA ARG A 377 16.77 20.19 -21.32
C ARG A 377 16.76 20.81 -22.72
N ALA A 378 15.58 21.12 -23.26
CA ALA A 378 15.42 21.76 -24.56
C ALA A 378 16.09 23.15 -24.58
N HIS A 379 16.00 23.91 -23.49
CA HIS A 379 16.69 25.18 -23.32
C HIS A 379 18.20 25.03 -23.48
N ILE A 380 18.81 24.05 -22.80
CA ILE A 380 20.24 23.76 -22.93
C ILE A 380 20.60 23.36 -24.37
N LEU A 381 19.82 22.47 -25.00
CA LEU A 381 20.08 22.00 -26.36
C LEU A 381 20.02 23.13 -27.39
N ARG A 382 19.07 24.06 -27.27
CA ARG A 382 18.99 25.25 -28.14
C ARG A 382 20.29 26.06 -28.06
N GLY A 383 20.79 26.30 -26.85
CA GLY A 383 22.06 27.03 -26.65
C GLY A 383 23.26 26.30 -27.24
N LEU A 384 23.34 24.98 -27.04
CA LEU A 384 24.40 24.15 -27.62
C LEU A 384 24.37 24.15 -29.15
N LEU A 385 23.19 24.08 -29.76
CA LEU A 385 23.04 24.14 -31.22
C LEU A 385 23.45 25.51 -31.78
N VAL A 386 23.06 26.62 -31.13
CA VAL A 386 23.53 27.97 -31.49
C VAL A 386 25.05 28.04 -31.44
N ALA A 387 25.67 27.50 -30.39
CA ALA A 387 27.13 27.49 -30.26
C ALA A 387 27.82 26.60 -31.31
N LEU A 388 27.25 25.45 -31.64
CA LEU A 388 27.78 24.53 -32.65
C LEU A 388 27.67 25.11 -34.07
N ASP A 389 26.58 25.81 -34.37
CA ASP A 389 26.39 26.48 -35.66
C ASP A 389 27.33 27.68 -35.84
N ASN A 390 27.87 28.24 -34.74
CA ASN A 390 28.79 29.39 -34.72
C ASN A 390 30.14 29.08 -34.04
N ILE A 391 30.65 27.85 -34.20
CA ILE A 391 31.74 27.35 -33.35
C ILE A 391 33.04 28.16 -33.44
N ASP A 392 33.39 28.69 -34.61
CA ASP A 392 34.63 29.45 -34.79
C ASP A 392 34.62 30.75 -33.95
N GLU A 393 33.47 31.43 -33.91
CA GLU A 393 33.26 32.65 -33.12
C GLU A 393 33.21 32.34 -31.63
N VAL A 394 32.53 31.27 -31.23
CA VAL A 394 32.52 30.78 -29.84
C VAL A 394 33.95 30.51 -29.35
N VAL A 395 34.76 29.80 -30.14
CA VAL A 395 36.16 29.50 -29.80
C VAL A 395 37.00 30.78 -29.75
N ALA A 396 36.76 31.74 -30.64
CA ALA A 396 37.45 33.03 -30.62
C ALA A 396 37.14 33.82 -29.34
N ILE A 397 35.87 33.92 -28.95
CA ILE A 397 35.42 34.58 -27.71
C ILE A 397 36.05 33.92 -26.49
N ILE A 398 36.02 32.59 -26.41
CA ILE A 398 36.59 31.85 -25.28
C ILE A 398 38.11 32.07 -25.19
N ARG A 399 38.83 32.04 -26.32
CA ARG A 399 40.28 32.26 -26.36
C ARG A 399 40.70 33.70 -26.05
N ALA A 400 39.85 34.68 -26.34
CA ALA A 400 40.11 36.09 -26.07
C ALA A 400 39.79 36.50 -24.62
N SER A 401 39.04 35.65 -23.89
CA SER A 401 38.61 35.93 -22.52
C SER A 401 39.69 35.57 -21.50
N GLU A 402 39.87 36.42 -20.48
CA GLU A 402 40.91 36.23 -19.46
C GLU A 402 40.61 35.10 -18.46
N ASN A 403 39.32 34.80 -18.24
CA ASN A 403 38.85 33.76 -17.33
C ASN A 403 37.47 33.23 -17.74
N VAL A 404 36.99 32.20 -17.03
CA VAL A 404 35.71 31.51 -17.32
C VAL A 404 34.52 32.45 -17.18
N ASP A 405 34.50 33.33 -16.18
CA ASP A 405 33.37 34.23 -15.95
C ASP A 405 33.27 35.32 -17.04
N ALA A 406 34.42 35.82 -17.50
CA ALA A 406 34.50 36.73 -18.63
C ALA A 406 34.04 36.05 -19.93
N ALA A 407 34.47 34.81 -20.18
CA ALA A 407 34.01 34.02 -21.33
C ALA A 407 32.50 33.76 -21.28
N ARG A 408 31.96 33.43 -20.10
CA ARG A 408 30.52 33.21 -19.91
C ARG A 408 29.74 34.48 -20.26
N SER A 409 30.16 35.62 -19.72
CA SER A 409 29.51 36.91 -19.92
C SER A 409 29.54 37.33 -21.39
N ALA A 410 30.67 37.15 -22.06
CA ALA A 410 30.84 37.46 -23.48
C ALA A 410 29.99 36.55 -24.39
N LEU A 411 29.89 35.24 -24.07
CA LEU A 411 29.01 34.32 -24.81
C LEU A 411 27.53 34.65 -24.62
N MET A 412 27.12 35.04 -23.42
CA MET A 412 25.75 35.48 -23.13
C MET A 412 25.40 36.72 -23.95
N GLU A 413 26.30 37.71 -24.01
CA GLU A 413 26.07 38.95 -24.76
C GLU A 413 26.08 38.72 -26.28
N ALA A 414 27.02 37.92 -26.79
CA ALA A 414 27.18 37.71 -28.23
C ALA A 414 26.04 36.90 -28.87
N PHE A 415 25.50 35.92 -28.15
CA PHE A 415 24.52 34.95 -28.68
C PHE A 415 23.16 34.97 -27.98
N GLU A 416 22.90 35.99 -27.15
CA GLU A 416 21.67 36.13 -26.34
C GLU A 416 21.36 34.89 -25.50
N LEU A 417 22.40 34.27 -24.93
CA LEU A 417 22.30 33.02 -24.18
C LEU A 417 22.04 33.29 -22.70
N SER A 418 21.33 32.37 -22.05
CA SER A 418 21.24 32.37 -20.59
C SER A 418 22.55 31.92 -19.94
N GLU A 419 22.74 32.26 -18.67
CA GLU A 419 23.92 31.86 -17.90
C GLU A 419 24.11 30.33 -17.87
N ILE A 420 23.01 29.58 -17.77
CA ILE A 420 23.00 28.11 -17.79
C ILE A 420 23.47 27.59 -19.17
N GLN A 421 22.96 28.16 -20.26
CA GLN A 421 23.38 27.77 -21.61
C GLN A 421 24.87 28.06 -21.84
N ALA A 422 25.33 29.27 -21.50
CA ALA A 422 26.72 29.67 -21.65
C ALA A 422 27.66 28.77 -20.82
N SER A 423 27.27 28.41 -19.59
CA SER A 423 28.03 27.47 -18.76
C SER A 423 28.11 26.08 -19.40
N HIS A 424 27.00 25.55 -19.91
CA HIS A 424 26.99 24.26 -20.62
C HIS A 424 27.82 24.26 -21.91
N ILE A 425 27.92 25.40 -22.60
CA ILE A 425 28.79 25.56 -23.78
C ILE A 425 30.27 25.53 -23.36
N LEU A 426 30.63 26.20 -22.28
CA LEU A 426 32.01 26.19 -21.76
C LEU A 426 32.44 24.79 -21.29
N ASP A 427 31.52 24.01 -20.74
CA ASP A 427 31.75 22.62 -20.32
C ASP A 427 31.70 21.60 -21.48
N MET A 428 31.41 22.05 -22.71
CA MET A 428 31.22 21.18 -23.86
C MET A 428 32.53 20.49 -24.28
N PRO A 429 32.60 19.14 -24.30
CA PRO A 429 33.80 18.45 -24.77
C PRO A 429 33.98 18.57 -26.28
N LEU A 430 35.22 18.76 -26.76
CA LEU A 430 35.54 18.91 -28.20
C LEU A 430 35.00 17.78 -29.12
N ARG A 431 34.80 16.57 -28.59
CA ARG A 431 34.17 15.45 -29.35
C ARG A 431 32.74 15.76 -29.82
N ARG A 432 32.03 16.67 -29.16
CA ARG A 432 30.67 17.09 -29.50
C ARG A 432 30.60 17.94 -30.78
N LEU A 433 31.74 18.41 -31.29
CA LEU A 433 31.84 19.19 -32.53
C LEU A 433 31.67 18.35 -33.81
N THR A 434 31.64 17.02 -33.69
CA THR A 434 31.47 16.15 -34.86
C THR A 434 30.04 16.25 -35.40
N ALA A 435 29.88 16.21 -36.73
CA ALA A 435 28.57 16.31 -37.38
C ALA A 435 27.54 15.28 -36.86
N LEU A 436 28.00 14.07 -36.52
CA LEU A 436 27.15 13.03 -35.94
C LEU A 436 26.60 13.44 -34.57
N GLU A 437 27.42 14.06 -33.73
CA GLU A 437 26.99 14.52 -32.40
C GLU A 437 26.06 15.72 -32.50
N THR A 438 26.29 16.64 -33.42
CA THR A 438 25.36 17.76 -33.68
C THR A 438 23.99 17.27 -34.14
N ASN A 439 23.94 16.30 -35.06
CA ASN A 439 22.67 15.74 -35.52
C ASN A 439 21.91 15.05 -34.39
N LYS A 440 22.58 14.27 -33.52
CA LYS A 440 21.95 13.68 -32.33
C LYS A 440 21.31 14.73 -31.42
N LEU A 441 21.93 15.91 -31.26
CA LEU A 441 21.37 16.98 -30.44
C LEU A 441 20.13 17.62 -31.10
N ARG A 442 20.10 17.69 -32.43
CA ARG A 442 18.91 18.14 -33.18
C ARG A 442 17.76 17.14 -33.04
N ASP A 443 18.05 15.85 -33.23
CA ASP A 443 17.07 14.77 -33.06
C ASP A 443 16.50 14.76 -31.64
N GLU A 444 17.38 14.87 -30.62
CA GLU A 444 16.96 14.97 -29.20
C GLU A 444 16.07 16.20 -28.95
N LEU A 445 16.38 17.34 -29.56
CA LEU A 445 15.56 18.55 -29.42
C LEU A 445 14.18 18.40 -30.06
N GLU A 446 14.08 17.78 -31.23
CA GLU A 446 12.81 17.53 -31.93
C GLU A 446 11.91 16.56 -31.13
N GLU A 447 12.49 15.49 -30.58
CA GLU A 447 11.79 14.57 -29.67
C GLU A 447 11.30 15.29 -28.40
N LEU A 448 12.13 16.16 -27.82
CA LEU A 448 11.75 16.95 -26.65
C LEU A 448 10.66 17.97 -26.97
N GLN A 449 10.69 18.62 -28.13
CA GLN A 449 9.62 19.52 -28.56
C GLN A 449 8.29 18.79 -28.68
N SER A 450 8.31 17.60 -29.30
CA SER A 450 7.11 16.75 -29.39
C SER A 450 6.59 16.35 -28.01
N THR A 451 7.50 16.03 -27.09
CA THR A 451 7.16 15.70 -25.70
C THR A 451 6.58 16.90 -24.94
N ILE A 452 7.16 18.09 -25.10
CA ILE A 452 6.69 19.33 -24.49
C ILE A 452 5.28 19.65 -24.98
N THR A 453 5.04 19.65 -26.30
CA THR A 453 3.72 19.91 -26.87
C THR A 453 2.67 18.92 -26.38
N TYR A 454 3.02 17.64 -26.26
CA TYR A 454 2.11 16.65 -25.66
C TYR A 454 1.80 16.97 -24.20
N LEU A 455 2.82 17.26 -23.38
CA LEU A 455 2.65 17.55 -21.95
C LEU A 455 1.91 18.87 -21.69
N GLU A 456 2.06 19.88 -22.55
CA GLU A 456 1.29 21.14 -22.53
C GLU A 456 -0.18 20.95 -22.93
N SER A 457 -0.50 19.87 -23.64
CA SER A 457 -1.86 19.55 -24.07
C SER A 457 -2.68 18.73 -23.07
N LEU A 458 -2.04 18.17 -22.04
CA LEU A 458 -2.66 17.47 -20.92
C LEU A 458 -3.23 18.48 -19.92
#